data_AF-K9YKI5-F1
#
_entry.id   AF-K9YKI5-F1
#
_cell.length_a   1.000
_cell.length_b   1.000
_cell.length_c   1.000
_cell.angle_alpha   90.00
_cell.angle_beta   90.00
_cell.angle_gamma   90.00
#
_symmetry.space_group_name_H-M   'P 1'
#
loop_
_entity.id
_entity.type
_entity.pdbx_description
1 polymer ?
#
loop_
_entity_poly.entity_id
_entity_poly.type
_entity_poly.pdbx_seq_one_letter_code
_entity_poly.pdbx_strand_id
1 'polypeptide(L)' 'MTLKQLLESQKIIHSDPEIMSGTPVFIGTRVPLQTLFDYMQEEGGLIEFLDDFPYLKTQTMKVLECITRLMIEKELCA' A
#
# COMPACT_ATOMS: atom_id res chain seq x y z
N MET A 1 12.57 -10.76 0.40
CA MET A 1 12.09 -9.53 1.07
C MET A 1 10.57 -9.51 1.00
N THR A 2 9.86 -9.17 2.08
CA THR A 2 8.39 -9.08 2.06
C THR A 2 7.94 -7.68 1.62
N LEU A 3 6.73 -7.57 1.03
CA LEU A 3 6.16 -6.27 0.61
C LEU A 3 6.07 -5.28 1.79
N LYS A 4 5.61 -5.75 2.97
CA LYS A 4 5.51 -4.94 4.20
C LYS A 4 6.84 -4.26 4.55
N GLN A 5 7.93 -5.03 4.59
CA GLN A 5 9.25 -4.51 4.94
C GLN A 5 9.76 -3.46 3.94
N LEU A 6 9.47 -3.63 2.64
CA LEU A 6 9.85 -2.66 1.62
C LEU A 6 9.10 -1.34 1.80
N LEU A 7 7.79 -1.41 2.02
CA LEU A 7 6.95 -0.22 2.19
C LEU A 7 7.27 0.53 3.50
N GLU A 8 7.59 -0.19 4.58
CA GLU A 8 8.04 0.42 5.84
C GLU A 8 9.39 1.13 5.69
N SER A 9 10.38 0.50 5.03
CA SER A 9 11.70 1.12 4.83
C SER A 9 11.66 2.37 3.93
N GLN A 10 10.71 2.43 3.00
CA GLN A 10 10.47 3.61 2.16
C GLN A 10 9.57 4.66 2.81
N LYS A 11 9.16 4.47 4.07
CA LYS A 11 8.27 5.37 4.81
C LYS A 11 6.96 5.65 4.06
N ILE A 12 6.37 4.61 3.47
CA ILE A 12 5.06 4.67 2.81
C ILE A 12 3.98 4.25 3.80
N ILE A 13 4.25 3.20 4.57
CA ILE A 13 3.37 2.72 5.63
C ILE A 13 4.14 2.65 6.96
N HIS A 14 3.40 2.61 8.06
CA HIS A 14 3.94 2.19 9.35
C HIS A 14 3.02 1.17 10.02
N SER A 15 3.56 0.40 10.95
CA SER A 15 2.85 -0.57 11.77
C SER A 15 3.27 -0.32 13.22
N ASP A 16 2.32 0.13 14.04
CA ASP A 16 2.54 0.45 15.44
C ASP A 16 1.43 -0.26 16.25
N PRO A 17 1.75 -1.10 17.26
CA PRO A 17 0.75 -1.74 18.11
C PRO A 17 -0.27 -0.76 18.72
N GLU A 18 0.13 0.49 18.98
CA GLU A 18 -0.75 1.54 19.52
C GLU A 18 -1.68 2.14 18.45
N ILE A 19 -1.41 1.91 17.17
CA ILE A 19 -2.21 2.40 16.04
C ILE A 19 -2.88 1.23 15.34
N MET A 20 -4.21 1.14 15.46
CA MET A 20 -5.02 0.07 14.84
C MET A 20 -4.49 -1.34 15.13
N SER A 21 -4.00 -1.57 16.36
CA SER A 21 -3.47 -2.87 16.83
C SER A 21 -2.33 -3.41 15.95
N GLY A 22 -1.50 -2.54 15.39
CA GLY A 22 -0.38 -2.93 14.53
C GLY A 22 -0.76 -3.15 13.06
N THR A 23 -1.99 -2.87 12.66
CA THR A 23 -2.38 -2.90 11.25
C THR A 23 -1.51 -1.92 10.45
N PRO A 24 -0.92 -2.33 9.32
CA PRO A 24 -0.14 -1.40 8.50
C PRO A 24 -1.05 -0.32 7.90
N VAL A 25 -0.72 0.94 8.17
CA VAL A 25 -1.48 2.12 7.69
C VAL A 25 -0.57 3.05 6.91
N PHE A 26 -1.15 3.82 5.98
CA PHE A 26 -0.42 4.87 5.27
C PHE A 26 0.05 5.96 6.24
N ILE A 27 1.31 6.37 6.11
CA ILE A 27 1.90 7.36 7.02
C ILE A 27 1.12 8.67 6.96
N GLY A 28 0.85 9.23 8.13
CA GLY A 28 0.08 10.47 8.28
C GLY A 28 -1.43 10.26 8.19
N THR A 29 -1.91 9.01 8.15
CA THR A 29 -3.32 8.67 8.06
C THR A 29 -3.68 7.52 9.01
N ARG A 30 -4.97 7.23 9.13
CA ARG A 30 -5.48 5.99 9.73
C ARG A 30 -6.10 5.06 8.68
N VAL A 31 -5.72 5.22 7.41
CA VAL A 31 -6.21 4.38 6.32
C VAL A 31 -5.31 3.13 6.25
N PRO A 32 -5.86 1.92 6.48
CA PRO A 32 -5.10 0.69 6.32
C PRO A 32 -4.58 0.50 4.90
N LEU A 33 -3.42 -0.12 4.76
CA LEU A 33 -2.93 -0.59 3.46
C LEU A 33 -3.92 -1.58 2.82
N GLN A 34 -4.59 -2.40 3.64
CA GLN A 34 -5.58 -3.37 3.20
C GLN A 34 -6.72 -2.71 2.40
N THR A 35 -7.17 -1.51 2.81
CA THR A 35 -8.24 -0.77 2.13
C THR A 35 -7.94 -0.52 0.67
N LEU A 36 -6.68 -0.26 0.29
CA LEU A 36 -6.31 -0.12 -1.12
C LEU A 36 -6.63 -1.40 -1.92
N PHE A 37 -6.33 -2.57 -1.35
CA PHE A 37 -6.56 -3.85 -2.02
C PHE A 37 -8.03 -4.28 -1.99
N ASP A 38 -8.79 -3.84 -0.99
CA ASP A 38 -10.23 -4.06 -0.93
C ASP A 38 -10.92 -3.30 -2.07
N TYR A 39 -10.62 -2.01 -2.24
CA TYR A 39 -11.13 -1.21 -3.37
C TYR A 39 -10.74 -1.83 -4.72
N MET A 40 -9.51 -2.34 -4.87
CA MET A 40 -9.07 -3.01 -6.10
C MET A 40 -9.83 -4.29 -6.45
N GLN A 41 -10.53 -4.91 -5.49
CA GLN A 41 -11.38 -6.09 -5.72
C GLN A 41 -12.83 -5.72 -6.06
N GLU A 42 -13.19 -4.45 -5.89
CA GLU A 42 -14.52 -3.91 -6.17
C GLU A 42 -14.57 -3.27 -7.57
N GLU A 43 -15.77 -2.96 -8.06
CA GLU A 43 -15.96 -2.45 -9.41
C GLU A 43 -15.32 -1.05 -9.63
N GLY A 44 -15.28 -0.18 -8.62
CA GLY A 44 -14.68 1.15 -8.76
C GLY A 44 -13.16 1.20 -8.63
N GLY A 45 -12.55 0.15 -8.07
CA GLY A 45 -11.13 -0.11 -8.18
C GLY A 45 -10.23 1.00 -7.63
N LEU A 46 -9.10 1.20 -8.31
CA LEU A 46 -8.12 2.24 -7.96
C LEU A 46 -8.67 3.66 -8.14
N ILE A 47 -9.58 3.88 -9.10
CA ILE A 47 -10.10 5.23 -9.40
C ILE A 47 -10.93 5.70 -8.22
N GLU A 48 -11.88 4.87 -7.76
CA GLU A 48 -12.73 5.20 -6.60
C GLU A 48 -11.91 5.41 -5.32
N PHE A 49 -10.89 4.57 -5.09
CA PHE A 49 -9.98 4.77 -3.96
C PHE A 49 -9.28 6.14 -3.99
N LEU A 50 -8.84 6.59 -5.18
CA LEU A 50 -8.16 7.87 -5.33
C LEU A 50 -9.11 9.06 -5.24
N ASP A 51 -10.38 8.87 -5.57
CA ASP A 51 -11.43 9.88 -5.39
C ASP A 51 -11.80 10.05 -3.91
N ASP A 52 -11.88 8.95 -3.15
CA ASP A 52 -12.15 8.97 -1.70
C ASP A 52 -10.94 9.44 -0.88
N PHE A 53 -9.72 9.08 -1.31
CA PHE A 53 -8.46 9.39 -0.63
C PHE A 53 -7.47 10.16 -1.53
N PRO A 54 -7.81 11.37 -1.99
CA PRO A 54 -6.98 12.11 -2.96
C PRO A 54 -5.58 12.44 -2.42
N TYR A 55 -5.45 12.59 -1.10
CA TYR A 55 -4.17 12.82 -0.42
C TYR A 55 -3.26 11.57 -0.37
N LEU A 56 -3.76 10.38 -0.68
CA LEU A 56 -2.98 9.14 -0.74
C LEU A 56 -2.38 8.87 -2.12
N LYS A 57 -2.73 9.64 -3.16
CA LYS A 57 -2.30 9.39 -4.55
C LYS A 57 -0.81 9.09 -4.69
N THR A 58 0.06 9.93 -4.12
CA THR A 58 1.52 9.72 -4.19
C THR A 58 1.96 8.46 -3.46
N GLN A 59 1.36 8.14 -2.32
CA GLN A 59 1.69 6.94 -1.54
C GLN A 59 1.23 5.68 -2.28
N THR A 60 0.01 5.69 -2.82
CA THR A 60 -0.55 4.60 -3.63
C THR A 60 0.30 4.28 -4.85
N MET A 61 0.77 5.30 -5.58
CA MET A 61 1.67 5.09 -6.71
C MET A 61 2.96 4.38 -6.30
N LYS A 62 3.57 4.77 -5.18
CA LYS A 62 4.77 4.11 -4.66
C LYS A 62 4.51 2.66 -4.23
N VAL A 63 3.33 2.38 -3.66
CA VAL A 63 2.92 0.99 -3.34
C VAL A 63 2.88 0.16 -4.63
N LEU A 64 2.21 0.66 -5.68
CA LEU A 64 2.09 -0.02 -6.96
C LEU A 64 3.46 -0.23 -7.64
N GLU A 65 4.33 0.76 -7.62
CA GLU A 65 5.71 0.66 -8.11
C GLU A 65 6.50 -0.43 -7.38
N CYS A 66 6.37 -0.50 -6.05
CA CYS A 66 7.02 -1.52 -5.22
C CYS A 66 6.50 -2.91 -5.54
N ILE A 67 5.19 -3.08 -5.68
CA ILE A 67 4.57 -4.36 -6.04
C ILE A 67 5.07 -4.80 -7.42
N THR A 68 5.02 -3.89 -8.40
CA THR A 68 5.47 -4.14 -9.78
C THR A 68 6.92 -4.60 -9.80
N ARG A 69 7.81 -3.88 -9.10
CA ARG A 69 9.22 -4.25 -8.99
C ARG A 69 9.40 -5.64 -8.38
N LEU A 70 8.72 -5.93 -7.27
CA LEU A 70 8.82 -7.22 -6.59
C LEU A 70 8.28 -8.38 -7.44
N MET A 71 7.23 -8.15 -8.23
CA MET A 71 6.69 -9.16 -9.14
C MET A 71 7.66 -9.43 -10.30
N ILE A 72 8.20 -8.38 -10.91
CA ILE A 72 9.17 -8.50 -12.00
C ILE A 72 10.46 -9.19 -11.53
N GLU A 73 11.00 -8.81 -10.36
CA GLU A 73 12.19 -9.46 -9.77
C GLU A 73 11.96 -10.96 -9.52
N LYS A 74 10.74 -11.35 -9.13
CA LYS A 74 10.39 -12.76 -8.94
C LYS A 74 10.29 -13.54 -10.25
N GLU A 75 9.83 -12.92 -11.33
CA GLU A 75 9.78 -13.59 -12.64
C GLU A 75 11.14 -13.65 -13.34
N LEU A 76 12.02 -12.66 -13.14
CA LEU A 76 13.34 -12.62 -13.76
C LEU A 76 14.41 -13.45 -13.02
N CYS A 77 14.16 -13.83 -11.76
CA CYS A 77 15.02 -14.73 -10.99
C CYS A 77 14.50 -16.18 -10.96
N ALA A 78 13.51 -16.52 -11.81
CA ALA A 78 13.00 -17.88 -12.00
C ALA A 78 13.73 -18.61 -13.14
#